data_AF-A0A7C4ZJU5-F1
#
_entry.id   AF-A0A7C4ZJU5-F1
#
_cell.length_a   1.000
_cell.length_b   1.000
_cell.length_c   1.000
_cell.angle_alpha   90.00
_cell.angle_beta   90.00
_cell.angle_gamma   90.00
#
_symmetry.space_group_name_H-M   'P 1'
#
loop_
_entity.id
_entity.type
_entity.pdbx_description
1 polymer ?
#
loop_
_entity_poly.entity_id
_entity_poly.type
_entity_poly.pdbx_seq_one_letter_code
_entity_poly.pdbx_strand_id
1 'polypeptide(L)' 'ELGKFKNGSNEKARRLLGWTPRSREDAIVATAESLVALGLLKDSPKKAA' A
#
# COMPACT_ATOMS: atom_id res chain seq x y z
N GLU A 1 13.73 -12.96 -13.33
CA GLU A 1 12.32 -13.41 -13.56
C GLU A 1 11.28 -12.45 -12.99
N LEU A 2 10.79 -11.52 -13.82
CA LEU A 2 9.57 -10.70 -13.58
C LEU A 2 8.37 -11.36 -14.28
N GLY A 3 7.14 -11.08 -13.84
CA GLY A 3 5.90 -11.55 -14.51
C GLY A 3 5.29 -12.88 -14.02
N LYS A 4 5.88 -13.54 -13.01
CA LYS A 4 5.29 -14.74 -12.39
C LYS A 4 4.56 -14.38 -11.09
N PHE A 5 3.35 -14.88 -10.91
CA PHE A 5 2.65 -14.78 -9.63
C PHE A 5 3.47 -15.50 -8.55
N LYS A 6 3.75 -14.80 -7.45
CA LYS A 6 4.48 -15.37 -6.31
C LYS A 6 3.53 -15.46 -5.12
N ASN A 7 3.45 -16.63 -4.52
CA ASN A 7 2.79 -16.84 -3.24
C ASN A 7 3.68 -16.26 -2.12
N GLY A 8 3.70 -14.92 -2.00
CA GLY A 8 4.43 -14.23 -0.95
C GLY A 8 3.66 -14.26 0.38
N SER A 9 4.35 -14.57 1.47
CA SER A 9 3.81 -14.44 2.83
C SER A 9 4.65 -13.44 3.64
N ASN A 10 4.00 -12.77 4.59
CA ASN A 10 4.64 -11.86 5.55
C ASN A 10 4.99 -12.55 6.89
N GLU A 11 4.88 -13.87 6.97
CA GLU A 11 5.05 -14.65 8.20
C GLU A 11 6.45 -14.49 8.81
N LYS A 12 7.50 -14.51 7.97
CA LYS A 12 8.89 -14.35 8.43
C LYS A 12 9.10 -13.01 9.14
N ALA A 13 8.52 -11.93 8.63
CA ALA A 13 8.64 -10.60 9.23
C ALA A 13 7.87 -10.51 10.56
N ARG A 14 6.68 -11.11 10.66
CA ARG A 14 5.97 -11.22 11.94
C ARG A 14 6.80 -12.00 12.97
N ARG A 15 7.33 -13.17 12.58
CA ARG A 15 8.07 -14.07 13.46
C ARG A 15 9.40 -13.48 13.93
N LEU A 16 10.18 -12.90 13.03
CA LEU A 16 11.55 -12.48 13.32
C LEU A 16 11.65 -11.03 13.81
N LEU A 17 10.77 -10.15 13.32
CA LEU A 17 10.85 -8.71 13.62
C LEU A 17 9.73 -8.26 14.58
N GLY A 18 8.85 -9.16 15.02
CA GLY A 18 7.65 -8.78 15.77
C GLY A 18 6.73 -7.84 14.98
N TRP A 19 6.85 -7.84 13.64
CA TRP A 19 6.11 -6.89 12.82
C TRP A 19 4.61 -7.16 12.93
N THR A 20 3.85 -6.14 13.30
CA THR A 20 2.38 -6.21 13.38
C THR A 20 1.80 -5.37 12.24
N PRO A 21 1.42 -5.99 11.10
CA PRO A 21 0.84 -5.25 9.99
C PRO A 21 -0.53 -4.71 10.40
N ARG A 22 -0.91 -3.57 9.81
CA ARG A 22 -2.29 -3.05 9.91
C ARG A 22 -3.29 -4.00 9.25
N SER A 23 -4.57 -3.83 9.59
CA SER A 23 -5.66 -4.54 8.93
C SER A 23 -5.69 -4.25 7.43
N ARG A 24 -6.37 -5.10 6.66
CA ARG A 24 -6.47 -4.91 5.21
C ARG A 24 -7.25 -3.63 4.89
N GLU A 25 -8.30 -3.41 5.66
CA GLU A 25 -9.20 -2.28 5.59
C GLU A 25 -8.43 -0.98 5.82
N ASP A 26 -7.65 -0.91 6.90
CA ASP A 26 -6.81 0.26 7.19
C ASP A 26 -5.74 0.50 6.13
N ALA A 27 -5.18 -0.57 5.55
CA ALA A 27 -4.15 -0.45 4.52
C ALA A 27 -4.71 0.16 3.24
N ILE A 28 -5.92 -0.23 2.87
CA ILE A 28 -6.64 0.31 1.72
C ILE A 28 -6.99 1.79 1.96
N VAL A 29 -7.56 2.11 3.12
CA VAL A 29 -7.95 3.49 3.47
C VAL A 29 -6.73 4.42 3.48
N ALA A 30 -5.64 4.05 4.16
CA ALA A 30 -4.42 4.86 4.21
C ALA A 30 -3.80 5.11 2.83
N THR A 31 -3.93 4.11 1.93
CA THR A 31 -3.48 4.26 0.55
C THR A 31 -4.37 5.25 -0.22
N ALA A 32 -5.69 5.13 -0.09
CA ALA A 32 -6.64 6.04 -0.73
C ALA A 32 -6.45 7.49 -0.25
N GLU A 33 -6.29 7.71 1.05
CA GLU A 33 -5.99 9.02 1.65
C GLU A 33 -4.73 9.64 1.05
N SER A 34 -3.67 8.85 0.91
CA SER A 34 -2.40 9.30 0.31
C SER A 34 -2.58 9.69 -1.17
N LEU A 35 -3.33 8.89 -1.94
CA LEU A 35 -3.61 9.19 -3.35
C LEU A 35 -4.39 10.49 -3.52
N VAL A 36 -5.37 10.75 -2.65
CA VAL A 36 -6.13 12.01 -2.61
C VAL A 36 -5.21 13.18 -2.26
N ALA A 37 -4.42 13.07 -1.19
CA ALA A 37 -3.53 14.14 -0.73
C ALA A 37 -2.47 14.53 -1.79
N LEU A 38 -2.00 13.54 -2.54
CA LEU A 38 -1.04 13.72 -3.62
C LEU A 38 -1.69 14.16 -4.95
N GLY A 39 -3.02 14.11 -5.07
CA GLY A 39 -3.72 14.46 -6.30
C GLY A 39 -3.48 13.47 -7.44
N LEU A 40 -3.32 12.18 -7.13
CA LEU A 40 -3.00 11.13 -8.10
C LEU A 40 -4.24 10.45 -8.68
N LEU A 41 -5.45 10.86 -8.28
CA LEU A 41 -6.69 10.35 -8.85
C LEU A 41 -6.97 11.01 -10.20
N LYS A 42 -7.64 10.30 -11.10
CA LYS A 42 -7.94 10.76 -12.47
C LYS A 42 -8.59 12.14 -12.51
N ASP A 43 -9.48 12.42 -11.56
CA ASP A 43 -10.25 13.67 -11.48
C ASP A 43 -9.64 14.67 -10.50
N SER A 44 -8.42 14.41 -9.99
CA SER A 44 -7.71 15.36 -9.13
C SER A 44 -7.30 16.59 -9.96
N PRO A 45 -7.49 17.81 -9.43
CA PRO A 45 -6.93 18.99 -10.06
C PRO A 45 -5.40 18.85 -10.10
N LYS A 46 -4.79 19.00 -11.29
CA LYS A 46 -3.33 18.96 -11.41
C LYS A 46 -2.75 20.02 -10.46
N LYS A 47 -2.00 19.58 -9.44
CA LYS A 47 -1.17 20.50 -8.66
C LYS A 47 -0.17 21.13 -9.64
N ALA A 48 -0.25 22.45 -9.82
CA ALA A 48 0.81 23.20 -10.48
C ALA A 48 2.07 23.03 -9.62
N ALA A 49 3.10 22.43 -10.22
CA ALA A 49 4.44 22.39 -9.65
C ALA A 49 5.09 23.77 -9.78
#